data_AF-A0A938S732-F1
#
_entry.id   AF-A0A938S732-F1
#
_cell.length_a   1.000
_cell.length_b   1.000
_cell.length_c   1.000
_cell.angle_alpha   90.00
_cell.angle_beta   90.00
_cell.angle_gamma   90.00
#
_symmetry.space_group_name_H-M   'P 1'
#
loop_
_entity.id
_entity.type
_entity.pdbx_description
1 polymer ?
#
loop_
_entity_poly.entity_id
_entity_poly.type
_entity_poly.pdbx_seq_one_letter_code
_entity_poly.pdbx_strand_id
1 'polypeptide(L)'
;ETPRAALKYLGYSLNTTNPDEIAKAKDLLIKQKPLVRKYDSESPQDLLIAGEVALCHGWSGTITLATKEKPAVKYLIPKEGGSIFHDNLCIPKGARNKRMAEEFINYLLRPEIGGGITNVTKFPNCNEAAKPFIKKEILENPTIYPPDEVLDKLEPIRDVGQATALYDRAWTEIKASR
;
A
#
# COMPACT_ATOMS: atom_id res chain seq x y z
N GLU A 1 -4.64 1.79 6.27
CA GLU A 1 -5.00 2.34 4.96
C GLU A 1 -6.43 2.84 4.82
N THR A 2 -7.47 2.03 4.95
CA THR A 2 -8.84 2.48 4.62
C THR A 2 -9.27 3.78 5.32
N PRO A 3 -9.08 3.96 6.65
CA PRO A 3 -9.33 5.25 7.31
C PRO A 3 -8.49 6.41 6.76
N ARG A 4 -7.25 6.14 6.34
CA ARG A 4 -6.34 7.13 5.77
C ARG A 4 -6.77 7.57 4.38
N ALA A 5 -7.27 6.65 3.55
CA ALA A 5 -7.84 7.00 2.25
C ALA A 5 -9.05 7.95 2.40
N ALA A 6 -9.91 7.70 3.40
CA ALA A 6 -11.01 8.60 3.73
C ALA A 6 -10.54 9.97 4.25
N LEU A 7 -9.49 10.02 5.07
CA LEU A 7 -8.87 11.28 5.49
C LEU A 7 -8.37 12.09 4.28
N LYS A 8 -7.67 11.44 3.35
CA LYS A 8 -7.17 12.10 2.13
C LYS A 8 -8.31 12.67 1.29
N TYR A 9 -9.37 11.88 1.08
CA TYR A 9 -10.56 12.33 0.37
C TYR A 9 -11.21 13.55 1.03
N LEU A 10 -11.20 13.63 2.36
CA LEU A 10 -11.71 14.78 3.13
C LEU A 10 -10.73 15.97 3.18
N GLY A 11 -9.56 15.87 2.56
CA GLY A 11 -8.53 16.92 2.55
C GLY A 11 -7.67 16.97 3.81
N TYR A 12 -7.73 15.95 4.67
CA TYR A 12 -6.87 15.84 5.86
C TYR A 12 -5.60 15.04 5.57
N SER A 13 -4.60 15.21 6.44
CA SER A 13 -3.38 14.39 6.41
C SER A 13 -3.70 12.92 6.72
N LEU A 14 -3.01 12.00 6.04
CA LEU A 14 -3.05 10.57 6.36
C LEU A 14 -2.58 10.26 7.81
N ASN A 15 -1.84 11.20 8.40
CA ASN A 15 -1.11 11.06 9.66
C ASN A 15 -1.68 11.99 10.75
N THR A 16 -2.90 12.50 10.59
CA THR A 16 -3.52 13.34 11.61
C THR A 16 -3.60 12.66 12.96
N THR A 17 -3.37 13.42 14.03
CA THR A 17 -3.61 12.99 15.40
C THR A 17 -4.87 13.63 15.99
N ASN A 18 -5.64 14.37 15.18
CA ASN A 18 -6.86 15.03 15.59
C ASN A 18 -8.02 14.03 15.66
N PRO A 19 -8.62 13.78 16.84
CA PRO A 19 -9.74 12.86 16.99
C PRO A 19 -10.95 13.22 16.12
N ASP A 20 -11.21 14.50 15.89
CA ASP A 20 -12.38 14.95 15.11
C ASP A 20 -12.22 14.64 13.61
N GLU A 21 -11.00 14.74 13.08
CA GLU A 21 -10.71 14.38 11.69
C GLU A 21 -10.84 12.87 11.48
N ILE A 22 -10.33 12.08 12.42
CA ILE A 22 -10.46 10.62 12.41
C ILE A 22 -11.93 10.20 12.53
N ALA A 23 -12.72 10.88 13.38
CA ALA A 23 -14.14 10.63 13.52
C ALA A 23 -14.91 10.95 12.22
N LYS A 24 -14.60 12.05 11.54
CA LYS A 24 -15.19 12.37 10.23
C LYS A 24 -14.86 11.33 9.17
N ALA A 25 -13.62 10.84 9.13
CA ALA A 25 -13.23 9.76 8.21
C ALA A 25 -13.97 8.46 8.50
N LYS A 26 -14.16 8.13 9.78
CA LYS A 26 -14.96 6.99 10.22
C LYS A 26 -16.40 7.09 9.75
N ASP A 27 -17.06 8.21 10.00
CA ASP A 27 -18.47 8.40 9.64
C ASP A 27 -18.68 8.37 8.13
N LEU A 28 -17.73 8.88 7.35
CA LEU A 28 -17.72 8.75 5.90
C LEU A 28 -17.66 7.27 5.47
N LEU A 29 -16.77 6.47 6.07
CA LEU A 29 -16.63 5.06 5.74
C LEU A 29 -17.85 4.22 6.17
N ILE A 30 -18.49 4.56 7.30
CA ILE A 30 -19.75 3.93 7.70
C ILE A 30 -20.84 4.23 6.67
N LYS A 31 -20.96 5.47 6.20
CA LYS A 31 -21.92 5.83 5.12
C LYS A 31 -21.60 5.12 3.80
N GLN A 32 -20.33 4.86 3.51
CA GLN A 32 -19.88 4.16 2.32
C GLN A 32 -20.09 2.64 2.40
N LYS A 33 -20.24 2.07 3.60
CA LYS A 33 -20.30 0.63 3.85
C LYS A 33 -21.34 -0.15 3.03
N PRO A 34 -22.54 0.36 2.73
CA PRO A 34 -23.49 -0.33 1.86
C PRO A 34 -22.95 -0.64 0.44
N LEU A 35 -21.90 0.05 0.00
CA LEU A 35 -21.22 -0.19 -1.28
C LEU A 35 -20.08 -1.23 -1.17
N VAL A 36 -19.70 -1.64 0.05
CA VAL A 36 -18.55 -2.50 0.30
C VAL A 36 -18.97 -3.97 0.27
N ARG A 37 -18.41 -4.72 -0.67
CA ARG A 37 -18.59 -6.18 -0.71
C ARG A 37 -17.80 -6.90 0.39
N LYS A 38 -16.54 -6.54 0.57
CA LYS A 38 -15.61 -7.20 1.51
C LYS A 38 -14.47 -6.25 1.87
N TYR A 39 -13.98 -6.34 3.11
CA TYR A 39 -12.67 -5.83 3.49
C TYR A 39 -11.69 -7.00 3.50
N ASP A 40 -10.66 -6.91 2.65
CA ASP A 40 -9.67 -7.96 2.45
C ASP A 40 -8.32 -7.32 2.17
N SER A 41 -7.27 -7.86 2.79
CA SER A 41 -5.89 -7.40 2.59
C SER A 41 -4.96 -8.50 2.08
N GLU A 42 -5.45 -9.72 1.89
CA GLU A 42 -4.66 -10.86 1.45
C GLU A 42 -4.78 -11.06 -0.05
N SER A 43 -6.02 -11.17 -0.57
CA SER A 43 -6.25 -11.38 -2.00
C SER A 43 -7.41 -10.56 -2.60
N PRO A 44 -7.45 -9.23 -2.37
CA PRO A 44 -8.55 -8.41 -2.85
C PRO A 44 -8.67 -8.36 -4.39
N GLN A 45 -7.60 -8.67 -5.12
CA GLN A 45 -7.59 -8.79 -6.57
C GLN A 45 -8.42 -9.96 -7.12
N ASP A 46 -8.63 -11.03 -6.35
CA ASP A 46 -9.33 -12.22 -6.84
C ASP A 46 -10.79 -11.88 -7.15
N LEU A 47 -11.40 -11.02 -6.32
CA LEU A 47 -12.76 -10.51 -6.54
C LEU A 47 -12.86 -9.64 -7.81
N LEU A 48 -11.82 -8.86 -8.14
CA LEU A 48 -11.76 -8.09 -9.38
C LEU A 48 -11.64 -9.01 -10.61
N ILE A 49 -10.78 -10.02 -10.51
CA ILE A 49 -10.54 -11.00 -11.58
C ILE A 49 -11.81 -11.81 -11.84
N ALA A 50 -12.46 -12.30 -10.79
CA ALA A 50 -13.76 -12.98 -10.86
C ALA A 50 -14.89 -12.08 -11.38
N GLY A 51 -14.74 -10.75 -11.26
CA GLY A 51 -15.79 -9.78 -11.64
C GLY A 51 -16.88 -9.61 -10.59
N GLU A 52 -16.63 -10.05 -9.35
CA GLU A 52 -17.55 -9.88 -8.22
C GLU A 52 -17.57 -8.45 -7.70
N VAL A 53 -16.51 -7.68 -7.94
CA VAL A 53 -16.43 -6.25 -7.61
C VAL A 53 -15.95 -5.45 -8.82
N ALA A 54 -16.51 -4.25 -8.99
CA ALA A 54 -16.10 -3.34 -10.07
C ALA A 54 -14.89 -2.47 -9.68
N LEU A 55 -14.66 -2.27 -8.39
CA LEU A 55 -13.60 -1.42 -7.86
C LEU A 55 -13.02 -2.02 -6.58
N CYS A 56 -11.71 -1.89 -6.43
CA CYS A 56 -10.96 -2.33 -5.26
C CYS A 56 -9.95 -1.25 -4.89
N HIS A 57 -9.86 -0.95 -3.59
CA HIS A 57 -8.72 -0.26 -3.02
C HIS A 57 -7.71 -1.32 -2.58
N GLY A 58 -6.53 -1.33 -3.19
CA GLY A 58 -5.50 -2.34 -2.96
C GLY A 58 -4.10 -1.84 -3.32
N TRP A 59 -3.10 -2.66 -2.98
CA TRP A 59 -1.70 -2.31 -3.15
C TRP A 59 -1.26 -2.33 -4.62
N SER A 60 -0.36 -1.42 -4.99
CA SER A 60 0.09 -1.23 -6.37
C SER A 60 0.61 -2.52 -7.01
N GLY A 61 1.52 -3.24 -6.33
CA GLY A 61 2.09 -4.48 -6.84
C GLY A 61 1.03 -5.57 -7.04
N THR A 62 0.16 -5.78 -6.06
CA THR A 62 -0.92 -6.79 -6.10
C THR A 62 -1.90 -6.54 -7.24
N ILE A 63 -2.40 -5.31 -7.39
CA ILE A 63 -3.35 -4.97 -8.46
C ILE A 63 -2.67 -4.96 -9.83
N THR A 64 -1.40 -4.55 -9.90
CA THR A 64 -0.61 -4.60 -11.15
C THR A 64 -0.39 -6.02 -11.64
N LEU A 65 -0.27 -7.01 -10.74
CA LEU A 65 -0.24 -8.41 -11.13
C LEU A 65 -1.59 -8.86 -11.72
N ALA A 66 -2.70 -8.43 -11.11
CA ALA A 66 -4.05 -8.75 -11.58
C ALA A 66 -4.34 -8.24 -13.01
N THR A 67 -3.73 -7.11 -13.43
CA THR A 67 -3.91 -6.61 -14.80
C THR A 67 -3.33 -7.55 -15.86
N LYS A 68 -2.40 -8.43 -15.50
CA LYS A 68 -1.86 -9.45 -16.41
C LYS A 68 -2.84 -10.59 -16.63
N GLU A 69 -3.56 -10.98 -15.59
CA GLU A 69 -4.55 -12.06 -15.65
C GLU A 69 -5.86 -11.58 -16.28
N LYS A 70 -6.27 -10.35 -15.99
CA LYS A 70 -7.46 -9.73 -16.57
C LYS A 70 -7.13 -8.35 -17.13
N PRO A 71 -6.84 -8.22 -18.44
CA PRO A 71 -6.44 -6.95 -19.08
C PRO A 71 -7.44 -5.79 -18.93
N ALA A 72 -8.71 -6.09 -18.63
CA ALA A 72 -9.74 -5.11 -18.32
C ALA A 72 -9.55 -4.42 -16.96
N VAL A 73 -8.87 -5.06 -16.01
CA VAL A 73 -8.49 -4.44 -14.74
C VAL A 73 -7.38 -3.42 -15.00
N LYS A 74 -7.51 -2.24 -14.40
CA LYS A 74 -6.52 -1.16 -14.44
C LYS A 74 -6.19 -0.72 -13.02
N TYR A 75 -4.93 -0.36 -12.80
CA TYR A 75 -4.50 0.32 -11.59
C TYR A 75 -4.37 1.81 -11.87
N LEU A 76 -4.79 2.63 -10.93
CA LEU A 76 -4.64 4.08 -10.96
C LEU A 76 -4.44 4.62 -9.55
N ILE A 77 -3.75 5.76 -9.46
CA ILE A 77 -3.63 6.54 -8.23
C ILE A 77 -4.73 7.62 -8.26
N PRO A 78 -5.55 7.77 -7.20
CA PRO A 78 -6.61 8.79 -7.16
C PRO A 78 -6.06 10.21 -7.33
N LYS A 79 -6.88 11.11 -7.89
CA LYS A 79 -6.48 12.52 -8.12
C LYS A 79 -6.20 13.29 -6.84
N GLU A 80 -6.85 12.90 -5.75
CA GLU A 80 -6.66 13.41 -4.38
C GLU A 80 -5.29 13.01 -3.81
N GLY A 81 -4.62 12.04 -4.43
CA GLY A 81 -3.42 11.39 -3.92
C GLY A 81 -3.72 10.10 -3.19
N GLY A 82 -2.75 9.63 -2.41
CA GLY A 82 -2.84 8.37 -1.68
C GLY A 82 -1.70 8.20 -0.70
N SER A 83 -1.56 7.01 -0.13
CA SER A 83 -0.41 6.66 0.69
C SER A 83 0.78 6.21 -0.15
N ILE A 84 1.97 6.57 0.30
CA ILE A 84 3.21 5.89 -0.06
C ILE A 84 3.78 5.22 1.20
N PHE A 85 4.34 4.03 1.05
CA PHE A 85 4.85 3.25 2.16
C PHE A 85 6.11 2.49 1.76
N HIS A 86 6.88 2.08 2.76
CA HIS A 86 8.10 1.31 2.58
C HIS A 86 8.12 0.20 3.63
N ASP A 87 8.28 -1.04 3.17
CA ASP A 87 8.59 -2.15 4.06
C ASP A 87 10.11 -2.26 4.22
N ASN A 88 10.55 -2.39 5.46
CA ASN A 88 11.97 -2.39 5.82
C ASN A 88 12.32 -3.68 6.55
N LEU A 89 13.50 -4.23 6.23
CA LEU A 89 14.06 -5.38 6.94
C LEU A 89 14.62 -4.91 8.28
N CYS A 90 14.19 -5.54 9.37
CA CYS A 90 14.64 -5.24 10.74
C CYS A 90 15.13 -6.52 11.43
N ILE A 91 16.16 -6.40 12.26
CA ILE A 91 16.62 -7.49 13.15
C ILE A 91 16.08 -7.23 14.56
N PRO A 92 15.16 -8.06 15.08
CA PRO A 92 14.64 -7.91 16.43
C PRO A 92 15.75 -8.02 17.49
N LYS A 93 15.66 -7.24 18.57
CA LYS A 93 16.66 -7.23 19.67
C LYS A 93 16.94 -8.64 20.25
N GLY A 94 15.94 -9.53 20.24
CA GLY A 94 16.04 -10.91 20.74
C GLY A 94 16.38 -11.97 19.68
N ALA A 95 16.81 -11.58 18.48
CA ALA A 95 17.10 -12.53 17.40
C ALA A 95 18.25 -13.48 17.79
N ARG A 96 17.96 -14.79 17.80
CA ARG A 96 18.93 -15.84 18.17
C ARG A 96 20.11 -15.94 17.20
N ASN A 97 19.87 -15.62 15.92
CA ASN A 97 20.85 -15.75 14.83
C ASN A 97 21.09 -14.40 14.13
N LYS A 98 21.53 -13.38 14.88
CA LYS A 98 21.74 -12.02 14.35
C LYS A 98 22.64 -11.99 13.10
N ARG A 99 23.80 -12.66 13.14
CA ARG A 99 24.73 -12.70 12.01
C ARG A 99 24.10 -13.25 10.72
N MET A 100 23.31 -14.31 10.83
CA MET A 100 22.62 -14.89 9.67
C MET A 100 21.56 -13.94 9.11
N ALA A 101 20.87 -13.20 9.98
CA ALA A 101 19.93 -12.17 9.53
C ALA A 101 20.65 -11.02 8.80
N GLU A 102 21.82 -10.59 9.29
CA GLU A 102 22.66 -9.59 8.59
C GLU A 102 23.14 -10.09 7.23
N GLU A 103 23.60 -11.35 7.15
CA GLU A 103 24.02 -11.99 5.89
C GLU A 103 22.85 -12.11 4.91
N PHE A 104 21.64 -12.43 5.39
CA PHE A 104 20.43 -12.47 4.57
C PHE A 104 20.02 -11.08 4.06
N ILE A 105 20.04 -10.05 4.90
CA ILE A 105 19.78 -8.66 4.48
C ILE A 105 20.81 -8.25 3.43
N ASN A 106 22.09 -8.54 3.65
CA ASN A 106 23.15 -8.24 2.70
C ASN A 106 22.95 -8.96 1.35
N TYR A 107 22.47 -10.21 1.36
CA TYR A 107 22.11 -10.93 0.14
C TYR A 107 20.96 -10.25 -0.62
N LEU A 108 19.89 -9.86 0.08
CA LEU A 108 18.74 -9.18 -0.54
C LEU A 108 19.10 -7.80 -1.13
N LEU A 109 20.06 -7.11 -0.52
CA LEU A 109 20.55 -5.81 -1.00
C LEU A 109 21.50 -5.88 -2.19
N ARG A 110 21.88 -7.07 -2.67
CA ARG A 110 22.66 -7.19 -3.91
C ARG A 110 21.83 -6.69 -5.10
N PRO A 111 22.38 -5.87 -6.00
CA PRO A 111 21.65 -5.28 -7.13
C PRO A 111 20.81 -6.27 -7.95
N GLU A 112 21.40 -7.41 -8.30
CA GLU A 112 20.77 -8.46 -9.10
C GLU A 112 19.63 -9.17 -8.37
N ILE A 113 19.75 -9.31 -7.04
CA ILE A 113 18.73 -9.93 -6.20
C ILE A 113 17.57 -8.96 -6.00
N GLY A 114 17.84 -7.72 -5.62
CA GLY A 114 16.81 -6.68 -5.48
C GLY A 114 16.05 -6.43 -6.78
N GLY A 115 16.76 -6.35 -7.90
CA GLY A 115 16.16 -6.22 -9.23
C GLY A 115 15.31 -7.44 -9.61
N GLY A 116 15.80 -8.65 -9.31
CA GLY A 116 15.04 -9.89 -9.46
C GLY A 116 13.75 -9.92 -8.64
N ILE A 117 13.77 -9.44 -7.40
CA ILE A 117 12.59 -9.34 -6.54
C ILE A 117 11.56 -8.39 -7.13
N THR A 118 11.97 -7.20 -7.58
CA THR A 118 11.06 -6.25 -8.25
C THR A 118 10.50 -6.85 -9.55
N ASN A 119 11.32 -7.60 -10.30
CA ASN A 119 10.86 -8.28 -11.51
C ASN A 119 9.77 -9.32 -11.26
N VAL A 120 9.69 -9.91 -10.06
CA VAL A 120 8.63 -10.86 -9.68
C VAL A 120 7.45 -10.11 -9.06
N THR A 121 7.70 -9.37 -7.98
CA THR A 121 6.68 -8.80 -7.09
C THR A 121 5.99 -7.56 -7.63
N LYS A 122 6.62 -6.87 -8.59
CA LYS A 122 6.19 -5.56 -9.12
C LYS A 122 6.20 -4.43 -8.09
N PHE A 123 6.80 -4.64 -6.93
CA PHE A 123 7.08 -3.57 -5.99
C PHE A 123 8.42 -2.92 -6.33
N PRO A 124 8.48 -1.58 -6.43
CA PRO A 124 9.74 -0.86 -6.53
C PRO A 124 10.64 -1.16 -5.34
N ASN A 125 11.96 -1.09 -5.55
CA ASN A 125 12.93 -1.16 -4.47
C ASN A 125 13.75 0.13 -4.42
N CYS A 126 14.27 0.47 -3.24
CA CYS A 126 15.07 1.68 -3.02
C CYS A 126 16.56 1.50 -3.33
N ASN A 127 16.97 0.39 -3.97
CA ASN A 127 18.34 0.15 -4.36
C ASN A 127 18.59 0.66 -5.77
N GLU A 128 19.12 1.89 -5.87
CA GLU A 128 19.46 2.52 -7.15
C GLU A 128 20.35 1.65 -8.04
N ALA A 129 21.30 0.91 -7.44
CA ALA A 129 22.18 0.02 -8.19
C ALA A 129 21.44 -1.19 -8.80
N ALA A 130 20.23 -1.51 -8.33
CA ALA A 130 19.41 -2.59 -8.87
C ALA A 130 18.72 -2.22 -10.20
N LYS A 131 18.60 -0.93 -10.55
CA LYS A 131 17.90 -0.46 -11.76
C LYS A 131 18.32 -1.20 -13.05
N PRO A 132 19.62 -1.43 -13.33
CA PRO A 132 20.04 -2.17 -14.52
C PRO A 132 19.55 -3.63 -14.59
N PHE A 133 19.17 -4.22 -13.45
CA PHE A 133 18.68 -5.59 -13.33
C PHE A 133 17.14 -5.68 -13.38
N ILE A 134 16.45 -4.55 -13.44
CA ILE A 134 14.99 -4.49 -13.55
C ILE A 134 14.60 -4.45 -15.03
N LYS A 135 13.61 -5.24 -15.42
CA LYS A 135 13.10 -5.26 -16.79
C LYS A 135 12.63 -3.86 -17.21
N LYS A 136 12.98 -3.44 -18.42
CA LYS A 136 12.61 -2.14 -18.98
C LYS A 136 11.11 -1.85 -18.90
N GLU A 137 10.29 -2.85 -19.25
CA GLU A 137 8.82 -2.79 -19.16
C GLU A 137 8.27 -2.49 -17.75
N ILE A 138 9.04 -2.78 -16.70
CA ILE A 138 8.67 -2.51 -15.31
C ILE A 138 9.12 -1.10 -14.93
N LEU A 139 10.34 -0.69 -15.29
CA LEU A 139 10.86 0.66 -15.06
C LEU A 139 10.01 1.74 -15.76
N GLU A 140 9.52 1.43 -16.95
CA GLU A 140 8.69 2.35 -17.76
C GLU A 140 7.20 2.29 -17.40
N ASN A 141 6.79 1.42 -16.46
CA ASN A 141 5.39 1.31 -16.07
C ASN A 141 5.04 2.37 -15.01
N PRO A 142 4.20 3.38 -15.33
CA PRO A 142 3.85 4.46 -14.40
C PRO A 142 2.98 3.98 -13.23
N THR A 143 2.43 2.76 -13.26
CA THR A 143 1.74 2.17 -12.11
C THR A 143 2.69 1.61 -11.05
N ILE A 144 3.95 1.35 -11.44
CA ILE A 144 5.01 0.83 -10.58
C ILE A 144 5.98 1.96 -10.21
N TYR A 145 6.49 2.67 -11.22
CA TYR A 145 7.33 3.86 -11.08
C TYR A 145 6.55 5.10 -11.55
N PRO A 146 5.68 5.66 -10.69
CA PRO A 146 4.87 6.82 -11.06
C PRO A 146 5.76 8.06 -11.32
N PRO A 147 5.31 8.98 -12.19
CA PRO A 147 5.99 10.24 -12.42
C PRO A 147 5.95 11.12 -11.17
N ASP A 148 6.90 12.06 -11.08
CA ASP A 148 7.08 12.94 -9.91
C ASP A 148 5.79 13.72 -9.55
N GLU A 149 5.04 14.20 -10.54
CA GLU A 149 3.75 14.91 -10.32
C GLU A 149 2.69 14.06 -9.59
N VAL A 150 2.77 12.73 -9.72
CA VAL A 150 1.90 11.79 -9.01
C VAL A 150 2.47 11.50 -7.63
N LEU A 151 3.79 11.33 -7.52
CA LEU A 151 4.49 11.16 -6.23
C LEU A 151 4.25 12.33 -5.28
N ASP A 152 4.23 13.57 -5.78
CA ASP A 152 3.99 14.79 -5.01
C ASP A 152 2.61 14.83 -4.33
N LYS A 153 1.66 14.03 -4.81
CA LYS A 153 0.32 13.91 -4.22
C LYS A 153 0.24 12.81 -3.17
N LEU A 154 1.23 11.92 -3.13
CA LEU A 154 1.30 10.84 -2.16
C LEU A 154 1.85 11.36 -0.83
N GLU A 155 1.30 10.85 0.26
CA GLU A 155 1.78 11.17 1.60
C GLU A 155 2.35 9.90 2.24
N PRO A 156 3.56 9.95 2.81
CA PRO A 156 4.13 8.80 3.48
C PRO A 156 3.33 8.45 4.73
N ILE A 157 3.05 7.17 4.95
CA ILE A 157 2.49 6.70 6.23
C ILE A 157 3.56 6.88 7.31
N ARG A 158 3.20 7.57 8.40
CA ARG A 158 4.07 7.83 9.54
C ARG A 158 3.47 7.24 10.81
N ASP A 159 4.33 7.04 11.80
CA ASP A 159 3.90 6.76 13.16
C ASP A 159 3.15 7.97 13.74
N VAL A 160 1.93 7.70 14.22
CA VAL A 160 1.05 8.70 14.86
C VAL A 160 1.06 8.56 16.39
N GLY A 161 1.93 7.71 16.93
CA GLY A 161 2.11 7.47 18.36
C GLY A 161 0.82 6.98 19.01
N GLN A 162 0.44 7.62 20.12
CA GLN A 162 -0.75 7.24 20.88
C GLN A 162 -2.06 7.36 20.09
N ALA A 163 -2.10 8.18 19.03
CA ALA A 163 -3.27 8.30 18.18
C ALA A 163 -3.58 7.01 17.40
N THR A 164 -2.66 6.04 17.32
CA THR A 164 -2.90 4.72 16.73
C THR A 164 -4.15 4.05 17.33
N ALA A 165 -4.37 4.20 18.64
CA ALA A 165 -5.55 3.67 19.30
C ALA A 165 -6.88 4.29 18.79
N LEU A 166 -6.85 5.53 18.30
CA LEU A 166 -8.01 6.19 17.69
C LEU A 166 -8.33 5.57 16.32
N TYR A 167 -7.30 5.32 15.50
CA TYR A 167 -7.45 4.65 14.21
C TYR A 167 -7.98 3.22 14.37
N ASP A 168 -7.44 2.46 15.33
CA ASP A 168 -7.86 1.08 15.61
C ASP A 168 -9.32 1.02 16.08
N ARG A 169 -9.71 1.94 16.97
CA ARG A 169 -11.10 2.07 17.43
C ARG A 169 -12.03 2.42 16.27
N ALA A 170 -11.70 3.44 15.49
CA ALA A 170 -12.48 3.84 14.33
C ALA A 170 -12.64 2.68 13.34
N TRP A 171 -11.56 1.93 13.06
CA TRP A 171 -11.60 0.78 12.17
C TRP A 171 -12.49 -0.35 12.70
N THR A 172 -12.46 -0.59 14.01
CA THR A 172 -13.32 -1.58 14.67
C THR A 172 -14.80 -1.20 14.53
N GLU A 173 -15.14 0.07 14.80
CA GLU A 173 -16.49 0.59 14.63
C GLU A 173 -16.98 0.54 13.17
N ILE A 174 -16.11 0.89 12.21
CA ILE A 174 -16.41 0.75 10.78
C ILE A 174 -16.76 -0.69 10.44
N LYS A 175 -15.93 -1.68 10.86
CA LYS A 175 -16.20 -3.09 10.58
C LYS A 175 -17.45 -3.62 11.27
N ALA A 176 -17.78 -3.12 12.46
CA ALA A 176 -18.94 -3.54 13.24
C ALA A 176 -20.27 -2.88 12.83
N SER A 177 -20.22 -1.72 12.17
CA SER A 177 -21.43 -1.03 11.66
C SER A 177 -22.23 -1.93 10.70
N ARG A 178 -23.54 -1.67 10.52
CA ARG A 178 -24.37 -2.45 9.60
C ARG A 178 -24.34 -1.85 8.20
#